data_AF-A0A6P0Y2Z7-F1
#
_entry.id   AF-A0A6P0Y2Z7-F1
#
_cell.length_a   1.000
_cell.length_b   1.000
_cell.length_c   1.000
_cell.angle_alpha   90.00
_cell.angle_beta   90.00
_cell.angle_gamma   90.00
#
_symmetry.space_group_name_H-M   'P 1'
#
loop_
_entity.id
_entity.type
_entity.pdbx_description
1 polymer ?
#
loop_
_entity_poly.entity_id
_entity_poly.type
_entity_poly.pdbx_seq_one_letter_code
_entity_poly.pdbx_strand_id
1 'polypeptide(L)' 'GLVIIGGVSRAGKSRLANLVFQQTRCTVVHLDSFLNAVGNNYPAPILTPREKKIFQDYCDTVLVKAIRNMGKGRC' A
#
# COMPACT_ATOMS: atom_id res chain seq x y z
N GLY A 1 -10.19 14.06 5.26
CA GLY A 1 -9.49 13.96 3.97
C GLY A 1 -8.57 12.75 3.98
N LEU A 2 -8.24 12.25 2.79
CA LEU A 2 -7.23 11.22 2.56
C LEU A 2 -5.89 11.90 2.26
N VAL A 3 -4.82 11.49 2.93
CA VAL A 3 -3.46 12.02 2.70
C VAL A 3 -2.60 10.90 2.14
N ILE A 4 -1.96 11.14 0.99
CA ILE A 4 -1.08 10.18 0.33
C ILE A 4 0.36 10.70 0.45
N ILE A 5 1.24 9.90 1.06
CA ILE A 5 2.67 10.22 1.20
C ILE A 5 3.47 9.40 0.18
N GLY A 6 3.81 10.02 -0.94
CA GLY A 6 4.60 9.43 -2.03
C GLY A 6 6.10 9.74 -1.94
N GLY A 7 6.92 9.02 -2.71
CA GLY A 7 8.38 9.21 -2.77
C GLY A 7 9.16 7.91 -3.03
N VAL A 8 10.46 8.00 -3.33
CA VAL A 8 11.31 6.85 -3.65
C VAL A 8 11.55 5.94 -2.44
N SER A 9 11.93 4.68 -2.68
CA SER A 9 12.25 3.74 -1.60
C SER A 9 13.38 4.29 -0.71
N ARG A 10 13.31 4.04 0.60
CA ARG A 10 14.22 4.60 1.63
C ARG A 10 14.22 6.13 1.80
N ALA A 11 13.35 6.89 1.13
CA ALA A 11 13.23 8.34 1.32
C ALA A 11 12.58 8.79 2.66
N GLY A 12 12.38 7.88 3.63
CA GLY A 12 11.83 8.24 4.93
C GLY A 12 10.30 8.40 5.00
N LYS A 13 9.55 8.01 3.96
CA LYS A 13 8.07 8.09 3.92
C LYS A 13 7.38 7.47 5.13
N SER A 14 7.86 6.31 5.59
CA SER A 14 7.29 5.63 6.76
C SER A 14 7.51 6.42 8.05
N ARG A 15 8.66 7.11 8.17
CA ARG A 15 8.97 7.97 9.31
C ARG A 15 8.07 9.20 9.32
N LEU A 16 7.85 9.80 8.15
CA LEU A 16 6.91 10.92 7.99
C LEU A 16 5.47 10.50 8.30
N ALA A 17 5.01 9.36 7.78
CA ALA A 17 3.68 8.84 8.06
C ALA A 17 3.46 8.57 9.55
N ASN A 18 4.46 8.04 10.26
CA ASN A 18 4.40 7.85 11.71
C ASN A 18 4.38 9.16 12.50
N LEU A 19 5.10 10.19 12.05
CA LEU A 19 5.00 11.52 12.67
C LEU A 19 3.60 12.11 12.51
N VAL A 20 3.02 11.98 11.31
CA VAL A 20 1.63 12.40 11.05
C VAL A 20 0.66 11.61 11.94
N PHE A 21 0.85 10.30 12.10
CA PHE A 21 0.04 9.48 13.01
C PHE A 21 0.10 9.99 14.45
N GLN A 22 1.31 10.24 14.96
CA GLN A 22 1.49 10.70 16.33
C GLN A 22 0.78 12.03 16.61
N GLN A 23 0.78 12.95 15.64
CA GLN A 23 0.13 14.26 15.79
C GLN A 23 -1.37 14.23 15.59
N THR A 24 -1.86 13.42 14.65
CA THR A 24 -3.26 13.50 14.19
C THR A 24 -4.12 12.32 14.62
N ARG A 25 -3.52 11.26 15.15
CA ARG A 25 -4.15 9.95 15.43
C ARG A 25 -4.90 9.37 14.22
N CYS A 26 -4.51 9.73 13.00
CA CYS A 26 -5.15 9.22 11.77
C CYS A 26 -4.69 7.79 11.45
N THR A 27 -5.58 6.94 10.94
CA THR A 27 -5.18 5.60 10.47
C THR A 27 -4.11 5.70 9.37
N VAL A 28 -2.93 5.13 9.61
CA VAL A 28 -1.85 5.06 8.63
C VAL A 28 -1.80 3.66 8.03
N VAL A 29 -1.85 3.59 6.71
CA VAL A 29 -1.72 2.34 5.96
C VAL A 29 -0.39 2.37 5.22
N HIS A 30 0.55 1.51 5.63
CA HIS A 30 1.80 1.29 4.92
C HIS A 30 1.59 0.28 3.81
N LEU A 31 1.57 0.78 2.58
CA LEU A 31 1.35 -0.04 1.40
C LEU A 31 2.39 -1.14 1.21
N ASP A 32 3.66 -0.86 1.48
CA ASP A 32 4.74 -1.84 1.38
C ASP A 32 4.48 -3.04 2.31
N SER A 33 4.02 -2.78 3.54
CA SER A 33 3.66 -3.83 4.50
C SER A 33 2.46 -4.64 4.04
N PHE A 34 1.46 -4.00 3.43
CA PHE A 34 0.31 -4.69 2.86
C PHE A 34 0.71 -5.60 1.69
N LEU A 35 1.48 -5.09 0.74
CA LEU A 35 1.96 -5.88 -0.40
C LEU A 35 2.83 -7.06 0.03
N ASN A 36 3.68 -6.86 1.04
CA ASN A 36 4.52 -7.93 1.59
C ASN A 36 3.67 -8.99 2.30
N ALA A 37 2.65 -8.59 3.06
CA ALA A 37 1.73 -9.52 3.71
C ALA A 37 0.90 -10.32 2.69
N VAL A 38 0.44 -9.69 1.61
CA VAL A 38 -0.23 -10.38 0.51
C VAL A 38 0.76 -11.34 -0.17
N GLY A 39 1.96 -10.89 -0.52
CA GLY A 39 2.98 -11.76 -1.13
C GLY A 39 3.36 -12.97 -0.28
N ASN A 40 3.45 -12.83 1.04
CA ASN A 40 3.78 -13.93 1.94
C ASN A 40 2.62 -14.91 2.17
N ASN A 41 1.36 -14.44 2.10
CA ASN A 41 0.17 -15.30 2.24
C ASN A 41 -0.24 -16.00 0.95
N TYR A 42 0.32 -15.58 -0.20
CA TYR A 42 0.25 -16.31 -1.45
C TYR A 42 1.61 -16.96 -1.71
N PRO A 43 1.93 -18.11 -1.05
CA PRO A 43 3.16 -18.85 -1.30
C PRO A 43 3.04 -19.41 -2.71
N ALA A 44 3.56 -18.68 -3.69
CA ALA A 44 3.42 -19.16 -5.04
C ALA A 44 4.40 -20.31 -5.28
N PRO A 45 3.97 -21.40 -5.94
CA PRO A 45 4.91 -22.26 -6.62
C PRO A 45 5.56 -21.38 -7.71
N ILE A 46 6.80 -20.94 -7.49
CA ILE A 46 7.69 -20.33 -8.48
C ILE A 46 6.95 -19.47 -9.51
N LEU A 47 6.48 -18.27 -9.14
CA LEU A 47 5.88 -17.33 -10.10
C LEU A 47 6.88 -17.06 -11.22
N THR A 48 6.52 -17.46 -12.43
CA THR A 48 7.24 -17.07 -13.64
C THR A 48 7.25 -15.53 -13.74
N PRO A 49 8.21 -14.91 -14.45
CA PRO A 49 8.28 -13.45 -14.61
C PRO A 49 6.97 -12.81 -15.08
N ARG A 50 6.17 -13.56 -15.86
CA ARG A 50 4.86 -13.14 -16.35
C ARG A 50 3.81 -13.06 -15.25
N GLU A 51 3.81 -14.01 -14.32
CA GLU A 51 2.86 -14.04 -13.21
C GLU A 51 3.23 -13.04 -12.12
N LYS A 52 4.53 -12.76 -11.91
CA LYS A 52 4.96 -11.62 -11.08
C LYS A 52 4.41 -10.30 -11.61
N LYS A 53 4.42 -10.10 -12.93
CA LYS A 53 3.88 -8.88 -13.55
C LYS A 53 2.36 -8.78 -13.34
N ILE A 54 1.63 -9.88 -13.54
CA ILE A 54 0.18 -9.94 -13.31
C ILE A 54 -0.15 -9.68 -11.83
N PHE A 55 0.62 -10.26 -10.90
CA PHE A 55 0.46 -10.03 -9.47
C PHE A 55 0.70 -8.56 -9.11
N GLN A 56 1.74 -7.95 -9.69
CA GLN A 56 2.04 -6.54 -9.48
C GLN A 56 0.95 -5.63 -10.05
N ASP A 57 0.46 -5.90 -11.27
CA ASP A 57 -0.67 -5.18 -11.88
C ASP A 57 -1.97 -5.35 -11.05
N TYR A 58 -2.21 -6.54 -10.49
CA TYR A 58 -3.34 -6.81 -9.61
C TYR A 58 -3.22 -6.03 -8.30
N CYS A 59 -2.05 -6.06 -7.67
CA CYS A 59 -1.75 -5.29 -6.47
C CYS A 59 -1.94 -3.79 -6.70
N ASP A 60 -1.44 -3.26 -7.82
CA ASP A 60 -1.64 -1.85 -8.19
C ASP A 60 -3.11 -1.53 -8.43
N THR A 61 -3.86 -2.42 -9.09
CA THR A 61 -5.31 -2.24 -9.33
C THR A 61 -6.11 -2.26 -8.03
N VAL A 62 -5.83 -3.21 -7.14
CA VAL A 62 -6.48 -3.33 -5.82
C VAL A 62 -6.15 -2.12 -4.96
N LEU A 63 -4.90 -1.69 -4.97
CA LEU A 63 -4.45 -0.49 -4.27
C LEU A 63 -5.19 0.76 -4.76
N VAL A 64 -5.25 0.97 -6.07
CA VAL A 64 -5.94 2.12 -6.66
C VAL A 64 -7.42 2.10 -6.30
N LYS A 65 -8.07 0.93 -6.35
CA LYS A 65 -9.46 0.75 -5.89
C LYS A 65 -9.61 1.05 -4.39
N ALA A 66 -8.70 0.57 -3.55
CA ALA A 66 -8.71 0.80 -2.11
C ALA A 66 -8.55 2.28 -1.76
N ILE A 67 -7.59 2.97 -2.38
CA ILE A 67 -7.40 4.43 -2.25
C ILE A 67 -8.67 5.17 -2.68
N ARG A 68 -9.24 4.80 -3.82
CA ARG A 68 -10.47 5.42 -4.36
C ARG A 68 -11.67 5.23 -3.43
N ASN A 69 -11.81 4.04 -2.84
CA ASN A 69 -12.91 3.73 -1.92
C ASN A 69 -12.72 4.37 -0.54
N MET A 70 -11.49 4.43 -0.02
CA MET A 70 -11.18 5.16 1.22
C MET A 70 -11.44 6.67 1.08
N GLY A 71 -11.23 7.25 -0.10
CA GLY A 71 -11.56 8.65 -0.39
C GLY A 71 -13.07 8.92 -0.48
N LYS A 72 -13.89 7.89 -0.75
CA LYS A 72 -15.36 8.00 -0.86
C LYS A 72 -16.12 7.67 0.42
N GLY A 73 -15.49 7.00 1.39
CA GLY A 73 -16.12 6.56 2.65
C GLY A 73 -16.36 7.64 3.70
N ARG A 74 -16.63 8.88 3.33
CA ARG A 74 -17.05 9.94 4.26
C ARG A 74 -18.25 10.71 3.71
N CYS A 75 -19.44 10.22 4.03
CA CYS A 75 -20.58 11.05 4.41
C CYS A 75 -20.89 10.70 5.87
#